data_AF-A0A529XJ07-F1
#
_entry.id   AF-A0A529XJ07-F1
#
_cell.length_a   1.000
_cell.length_b   1.000
_cell.length_c   1.000
_cell.angle_alpha   90.00
_cell.angle_beta   90.00
_cell.angle_gamma   90.00
#
_symmetry.space_group_name_H-M   'P 1'
#
loop_
_entity.id
_entity.type
_entity.pdbx_description
1 polymer ?
#
loop_
_entity_poly.entity_id
_entity_poly.type
_entity_poly.pdbx_seq_one_letter_code
_entity_poly.pdbx_strand_id
1 'polypeptide(L)'
;MSSKDDPSGPADKTVIRAPRPKQRPLAAAEKPGPESVRPALSPSREATVFDPGGGRQIPTGWSSGTVLFQGPTPGTAANAAPGVQQDALLDAASGVKYAAANPILAAAAPLLMLLGQLRLMPVDRQAAPLAEHIADAIETCDLAIAKAGVAEEDARLAKFALCETADDLVGNLPWPSKDSWLQHSLVARFFHT
;
A
#
# COMPACT_ATOMS: atom_id res chain seq x y z
N MET A 1 11.36 -55.22 -36.09
CA MET A 1 10.59 -55.05 -37.35
C MET A 1 9.25 -54.46 -36.92
N SER A 2 9.14 -53.13 -36.84
CA SER A 2 8.72 -52.17 -37.89
C SER A 2 7.20 -52.04 -38.07
N SER A 3 6.78 -50.78 -38.22
CA SER A 3 5.46 -50.21 -38.59
C SER A 3 4.45 -49.99 -37.44
N LYS A 4 3.99 -48.79 -37.05
CA LYS A 4 3.83 -47.45 -37.69
C LYS A 4 2.84 -47.53 -38.88
N ASP A 5 1.67 -46.88 -38.97
CA ASP A 5 1.15 -45.56 -38.55
C ASP A 5 -0.41 -45.58 -38.41
N ASP A 6 -0.91 -44.63 -37.61
CA ASP A 6 -2.10 -43.74 -37.70
C ASP A 6 -3.31 -44.06 -38.62
N PRO A 7 -4.53 -43.67 -38.17
CA PRO A 7 -5.19 -42.60 -38.93
C PRO A 7 -5.83 -41.51 -38.05
N SER A 8 -5.51 -40.27 -38.44
CA SER A 8 -6.08 -39.01 -37.96
C SER A 8 -7.61 -38.94 -38.08
N GLY A 9 -8.26 -38.41 -37.03
CA GLY A 9 -9.66 -37.94 -37.05
C GLY A 9 -9.77 -36.58 -36.35
N PRO A 10 -10.44 -35.56 -36.93
CA PRO A 10 -10.39 -34.20 -36.40
C PRO A 10 -11.61 -33.79 -35.56
N ALA A 11 -11.35 -32.78 -34.74
CA ALA A 11 -12.25 -31.73 -34.23
C ALA A 11 -13.27 -32.10 -33.15
N ASP A 12 -12.77 -32.21 -31.90
CA ASP A 12 -13.63 -32.03 -30.73
C ASP A 12 -13.85 -30.53 -30.48
N LYS A 13 -15.09 -30.10 -30.68
CA LYS A 13 -15.56 -28.72 -30.65
C LYS A 13 -15.95 -28.35 -29.22
N THR A 14 -15.12 -27.54 -28.55
CA THR A 14 -15.44 -27.01 -27.22
C THR A 14 -16.59 -26.01 -27.31
N VAL A 15 -17.78 -26.40 -26.83
CA VAL A 15 -18.95 -25.54 -26.71
C VAL A 15 -18.91 -24.87 -25.32
N ILE A 16 -18.58 -23.59 -25.26
CA ILE A 16 -18.65 -22.81 -24.02
C ILE A 16 -20.09 -22.36 -23.79
N ARG A 17 -20.75 -22.97 -22.80
CA ARG A 17 -22.10 -22.63 -22.36
C ARG A 17 -22.03 -21.53 -21.30
N ALA A 18 -22.51 -20.32 -21.63
CA ALA A 18 -22.62 -19.24 -20.65
C ALA A 18 -23.68 -19.57 -19.56
N PRO A 19 -23.48 -19.19 -18.29
CA PRO A 19 -24.47 -19.45 -17.24
C PRO A 19 -25.67 -18.51 -17.38
N ARG A 20 -26.89 -19.07 -17.26
CA ARG A 20 -28.14 -18.29 -17.22
C ARG A 20 -28.24 -17.49 -15.92
N PRO A 21 -28.75 -16.24 -15.96
CA PRO A 21 -28.99 -15.45 -14.75
C PRO A 21 -30.11 -16.08 -13.90
N LYS A 22 -29.84 -16.29 -12.60
CA LYS A 22 -30.83 -16.78 -11.63
C LYS A 22 -31.91 -15.71 -11.43
N GLN A 23 -33.17 -16.11 -11.65
CA GLN A 23 -34.33 -15.30 -11.30
C GLN A 23 -34.41 -15.10 -9.77
N ARG A 24 -34.74 -13.86 -9.40
CA ARG A 24 -34.98 -13.40 -8.03
C ARG A 24 -36.40 -13.82 -7.62
N PRO A 25 -36.62 -14.55 -6.51
CA PRO A 25 -37.97 -14.83 -6.05
C PRO A 25 -38.64 -13.59 -5.46
N LEU A 26 -39.89 -13.39 -5.90
CA LEU A 26 -40.82 -12.34 -5.50
C LEU A 26 -41.34 -12.58 -4.07
N ALA A 27 -41.63 -11.47 -3.38
CA ALA A 27 -42.09 -11.38 -1.99
C ALA A 27 -43.35 -12.21 -1.67
N ALA A 28 -43.45 -12.65 -0.41
CA ALA A 28 -44.68 -13.17 0.19
C ALA A 28 -44.93 -12.51 1.57
N ALA A 29 -46.21 -12.32 1.86
CA ALA A 29 -46.80 -11.36 2.78
C ALA A 29 -46.60 -11.58 4.29
N GLU A 30 -46.71 -10.47 5.04
CA GLU A 30 -46.74 -10.33 6.49
C GLU A 30 -47.95 -11.01 7.17
N LYS A 31 -47.75 -11.44 8.43
CA LYS A 31 -48.81 -11.54 9.46
C LYS A 31 -48.24 -11.07 10.82
N PRO A 32 -49.01 -10.34 11.66
CA PRO A 32 -48.52 -9.78 12.91
C PRO A 32 -48.80 -10.68 14.13
N GLY A 33 -47.88 -10.69 15.10
CA GLY A 33 -48.02 -11.31 16.43
C GLY A 33 -46.84 -10.92 17.35
N PRO A 34 -47.03 -10.81 18.68
CA PRO A 34 -46.38 -9.77 19.48
C PRO A 34 -45.03 -10.15 20.13
N GLU A 35 -44.24 -9.11 20.35
CA GLU A 35 -43.10 -8.93 21.28
C GLU A 35 -42.20 -10.14 21.57
N SER A 36 -41.06 -10.18 20.87
CA SER A 36 -39.83 -10.77 21.39
C SER A 36 -38.73 -9.71 21.38
N VAL A 37 -38.16 -9.48 22.55
CA VAL A 37 -37.10 -8.52 22.85
C VAL A 37 -35.87 -8.82 21.99
N ARG A 38 -35.43 -7.84 21.19
CA ARG A 38 -34.19 -7.90 20.42
C ARG A 38 -32.98 -7.90 21.37
N PRO A 39 -32.05 -8.86 21.30
CA PRO A 39 -30.72 -8.66 21.86
C PRO A 39 -30.01 -7.55 21.08
N ALA A 40 -29.38 -6.62 21.80
CA ALA A 40 -28.58 -5.55 21.22
C ALA A 40 -27.46 -6.13 20.35
N LEU A 41 -27.34 -5.57 19.14
CA LEU A 41 -26.29 -5.88 18.17
C LEU A 41 -24.92 -5.56 18.79
N SER A 42 -24.06 -6.57 18.89
CA SER A 42 -22.63 -6.38 19.14
C SER A 42 -22.05 -5.41 18.10
N PRO A 43 -21.15 -4.47 18.46
CA PRO A 43 -20.54 -3.60 17.48
C PRO A 43 -19.77 -4.45 16.48
N SER A 44 -20.18 -4.31 15.22
CA SER A 44 -19.62 -4.99 14.06
C SER A 44 -18.10 -4.88 14.09
N ARG A 45 -17.43 -6.03 14.11
CA ARG A 45 -15.99 -6.13 13.83
C ARG A 45 -15.82 -5.62 12.40
N GLU A 46 -15.35 -4.38 12.26
CA GLU A 46 -15.20 -3.72 10.97
C GLU A 46 -14.02 -4.36 10.23
N ALA A 47 -14.33 -5.44 9.52
CA ALA A 47 -13.41 -6.09 8.61
C ALA A 47 -13.24 -5.17 7.40
N THR A 48 -12.02 -4.77 7.09
CA THR A 48 -11.70 -4.16 5.80
C THR A 48 -11.90 -5.21 4.71
N VAL A 49 -13.11 -5.32 4.18
CA VAL A 49 -13.42 -6.18 3.03
C VAL A 49 -12.94 -5.45 1.78
N PHE A 50 -11.86 -5.95 1.18
CA PHE A 50 -11.51 -5.59 -0.18
C PHE A 50 -12.47 -6.34 -1.11
N ASP A 51 -13.43 -5.63 -1.70
CA ASP A 51 -14.31 -6.15 -2.73
C ASP A 51 -13.69 -5.86 -4.12
N PRO A 52 -13.10 -6.86 -4.81
CA PRO A 52 -12.55 -6.67 -6.15
C PRO A 52 -13.65 -6.56 -7.23
N GLY A 53 -14.93 -6.77 -6.88
CA GLY A 53 -16.09 -6.64 -7.77
C GLY A 53 -16.85 -5.31 -7.62
N GLY A 54 -16.50 -4.50 -6.62
CA GLY A 54 -17.03 -3.16 -6.41
C GLY A 54 -16.63 -2.27 -7.58
N GLY A 55 -17.62 -1.80 -8.33
CA GLY A 55 -17.44 -0.94 -9.48
C GLY A 55 -16.43 0.18 -9.20
N ARG A 56 -15.57 0.42 -10.19
CA ARG A 56 -14.43 1.33 -10.25
C ARG A 56 -14.86 2.79 -10.01
N GLN A 57 -15.36 3.09 -8.81
CA GLN A 57 -15.68 4.43 -8.38
C GLN A 57 -14.42 4.97 -7.72
N ILE A 58 -13.46 5.28 -8.59
CA ILE A 58 -12.29 6.06 -8.27
C ILE A 58 -12.83 7.40 -7.75
N PRO A 59 -12.51 7.82 -6.50
CA PRO A 59 -12.88 9.14 -6.02
C PRO A 59 -12.42 10.19 -7.04
N THR A 60 -13.27 11.14 -7.40
CA THR A 60 -12.88 12.25 -8.29
C THR A 60 -11.64 12.95 -7.72
N GLY A 61 -10.50 12.80 -8.40
CA GLY A 61 -9.17 13.27 -7.94
C GLY A 61 -8.15 12.16 -7.66
N TRP A 62 -8.58 10.91 -7.51
CA TRP A 62 -7.68 9.77 -7.31
C TRP A 62 -7.12 9.30 -8.65
N SER A 63 -5.92 9.78 -8.99
CA SER A 63 -5.18 9.24 -10.12
C SER A 63 -4.37 8.05 -9.63
N SER A 64 -4.77 6.80 -9.92
CA SER A 64 -3.83 5.65 -9.91
C SER A 64 -2.88 5.74 -11.11
N GLY A 65 -2.28 6.91 -11.30
CA GLY A 65 -1.24 7.15 -12.27
C GLY A 65 0.09 6.89 -11.61
N THR A 66 0.87 5.97 -12.16
CA THR A 66 2.32 6.10 -12.10
C THR A 66 2.64 7.56 -12.42
N VAL A 67 3.24 8.28 -11.47
CA VAL A 67 3.67 9.67 -11.70
C VAL A 67 4.79 9.60 -12.73
N LEU A 68 4.44 9.76 -14.01
CA LEU A 68 5.41 9.96 -15.07
C LEU A 68 5.92 11.38 -14.92
N PHE A 69 7.11 11.52 -14.31
CA PHE A 69 7.80 12.80 -14.30
C PHE A 69 8.17 13.16 -15.74
N GLN A 70 7.42 14.09 -16.34
CA GLN A 70 7.90 14.78 -17.54
C GLN A 70 9.09 15.63 -17.11
N GLY A 71 10.28 15.26 -17.58
CA GLY A 71 11.47 16.10 -17.43
C GLY A 71 11.22 17.52 -17.92
N PRO A 72 11.95 18.52 -17.39
CA PRO A 72 11.68 19.92 -17.67
C PRO A 72 11.73 20.19 -19.18
N THR A 73 10.61 20.62 -19.74
CA THR A 73 10.52 21.08 -21.13
C THR A 73 11.41 22.31 -21.29
N PRO A 74 12.43 22.31 -22.18
CA PRO A 74 13.28 23.47 -22.35
C PRO A 74 12.46 24.59 -23.00
N GLY A 75 12.05 25.58 -22.22
CA GLY A 75 11.31 26.73 -22.74
C GLY A 75 10.37 27.44 -21.77
N THR A 76 10.07 26.89 -20.59
CA THR A 76 9.19 27.56 -19.62
C THR A 76 9.95 27.89 -18.34
N ALA A 77 10.76 28.95 -18.38
CA ALA A 77 11.24 29.61 -17.16
C ALA A 77 10.07 30.37 -16.53
N ALA A 78 9.16 29.64 -15.89
CA ALA A 78 8.07 30.23 -15.12
C ALA A 78 8.23 29.79 -13.67
N ASN A 79 8.87 30.68 -12.90
CA ASN A 79 8.76 30.80 -11.44
C ASN A 79 8.63 29.46 -10.69
N ALA A 80 9.76 28.76 -10.53
CA ALA A 80 9.83 27.62 -9.63
C ALA A 80 9.46 28.12 -8.23
N ALA A 81 8.25 27.79 -7.76
CA ALA A 81 7.92 27.91 -6.35
C ALA A 81 9.06 27.22 -5.57
N PRO A 82 9.56 27.82 -4.47
CA PRO A 82 10.62 27.19 -3.69
C PRO A 82 10.15 25.77 -3.35
N GLY A 83 10.90 24.77 -3.81
CA GLY A 83 10.60 23.37 -3.52
C GLY A 83 10.43 23.22 -2.01
N VAL A 84 9.47 22.39 -1.58
CA VAL A 84 9.32 22.10 -0.16
C VAL A 84 10.66 21.51 0.30
N GLN A 85 11.27 22.16 1.29
CA GLN A 85 12.54 21.70 1.83
C GLN A 85 12.31 20.38 2.58
N GLN A 86 13.24 19.43 2.43
CA GLN A 86 13.18 18.10 3.05
C GLN A 86 12.80 18.18 4.53
N ASP A 87 13.43 19.07 5.29
CA ASP A 87 13.19 19.26 6.73
C ASP A 87 11.73 19.54 7.09
N ALA A 88 11.03 20.35 6.28
CA ALA A 88 9.63 20.68 6.52
C ALA A 88 8.73 19.45 6.35
N LEU A 89 9.10 18.53 5.45
CA LEU A 89 8.39 17.27 5.26
C LEU A 89 8.60 16.32 6.44
N LEU A 90 9.85 16.22 6.89
CA LEU A 90 10.23 15.37 8.03
C LEU A 90 9.49 15.80 9.30
N ASP A 91 9.42 17.11 9.57
CA ASP A 91 8.71 17.67 10.72
C ASP A 91 7.19 17.41 10.64
N ALA A 92 6.59 17.60 9.46
CA ALA A 92 5.16 17.37 9.25
C ALA A 92 4.75 15.91 9.54
N ALA A 93 5.61 14.94 9.20
CA ALA A 93 5.35 13.52 9.46
C ALA A 93 5.60 13.12 10.93
N SER A 94 6.57 13.76 11.60
CA SER A 94 6.98 13.42 12.97
C SER A 94 5.87 13.60 14.02
N GLY A 95 4.92 14.51 13.77
CA GLY A 95 3.79 14.77 14.67
C GLY A 95 2.57 13.88 14.48
N VAL A 96 2.58 12.96 13.50
CA VAL A 96 1.40 12.17 13.14
C VAL A 96 1.08 11.16 14.25
N LYS A 97 -0.15 11.21 14.75
CA LYS A 97 -0.72 10.17 15.61
C LYS A 97 -1.87 9.52 14.89
N TYR A 98 -1.82 8.19 14.74
CA TYR A 98 -2.85 7.43 14.05
C TYR A 98 -3.41 6.37 14.98
N ALA A 99 -4.70 6.45 15.27
CA ALA A 99 -5.41 5.44 16.05
C ALA A 99 -5.87 4.33 15.10
N ALA A 100 -5.29 3.13 15.26
CA ALA A 100 -5.67 1.95 14.50
C ALA A 100 -5.87 0.75 15.44
N ALA A 101 -6.74 -0.18 15.05
CA ALA A 101 -6.89 -1.44 15.77
C ALA A 101 -5.64 -2.32 15.66
N ASN A 102 -4.88 -2.19 14.56
CA ASN A 102 -3.59 -2.86 14.40
C ASN A 102 -2.47 -1.99 15.01
N PRO A 103 -1.81 -2.43 16.09
CA PRO A 103 -0.76 -1.66 16.75
C PRO A 103 0.48 -1.43 15.87
N ILE A 104 0.78 -2.36 14.95
CA ILE A 104 1.87 -2.21 13.97
C ILE A 104 1.57 -1.04 13.04
N LEU A 105 0.35 -0.97 12.53
CA LEU A 105 -0.06 0.11 11.63
C LEU A 105 -0.09 1.47 12.37
N ALA A 106 -0.59 1.49 13.61
CA ALA A 106 -0.60 2.69 14.44
C ALA A 106 0.82 3.24 14.66
N ALA A 107 1.78 2.36 14.96
CA ALA A 107 3.19 2.72 15.15
C ALA A 107 3.88 3.16 13.85
N ALA A 108 3.57 2.50 12.73
CA ALA A 108 4.19 2.80 11.43
C ALA A 108 3.63 4.03 10.72
N ALA A 109 2.49 4.56 11.17
CA ALA A 109 1.78 5.63 10.46
C ALA A 109 2.62 6.89 10.15
N PRO A 110 3.46 7.42 11.07
CA PRO A 110 4.33 8.56 10.75
C PRO A 110 5.26 8.28 9.56
N LEU A 111 5.91 7.11 9.58
CA LEU A 111 6.81 6.68 8.52
C LEU A 111 6.07 6.49 7.18
N LEU A 112 4.91 5.83 7.21
CA LEU A 112 4.11 5.60 5.99
C LEU A 112 3.61 6.92 5.39
N MET A 113 3.25 7.90 6.24
CA MET A 113 2.86 9.24 5.79
C MET A 113 4.04 9.96 5.13
N LEU A 114 5.22 9.92 5.74
CA LEU A 114 6.46 10.48 5.19
C LEU A 114 6.75 9.89 3.79
N LEU A 115 6.72 8.56 3.67
CA LEU A 115 6.94 7.87 2.40
C LEU A 115 5.92 8.28 1.32
N GLY A 116 4.65 8.42 1.71
CA GLY A 116 3.60 8.93 0.82
C GLY A 116 3.86 10.36 0.35
N GLN A 117 4.26 11.24 1.27
CA GLN A 117 4.58 12.64 0.95
C GLN A 117 5.83 12.76 0.06
N LEU A 118 6.88 11.97 0.32
CA LEU A 118 8.07 11.93 -0.53
C LEU A 118 7.72 11.56 -1.97
N ARG A 119 6.78 10.63 -2.17
CA ARG A 119 6.34 10.22 -3.51
C ARG A 119 5.55 11.31 -4.24
N LEU A 120 4.78 12.11 -3.52
CA LEU A 120 3.84 13.07 -4.11
C LEU A 120 4.44 14.48 -4.30
N MET A 121 5.43 14.86 -3.49
CA MET A 121 5.96 16.22 -3.49
C MET A 121 7.32 16.31 -4.20
N PRO A 122 7.54 17.32 -5.07
CA PRO A 122 8.87 17.69 -5.52
C PRO A 122 9.60 18.35 -4.34
N VAL A 123 10.62 17.66 -3.84
CA VAL A 123 11.44 18.06 -2.69
C VAL A 123 12.88 18.08 -3.18
N ASP A 124 13.65 19.11 -2.81
CA ASP A 124 15.10 19.08 -2.92
C ASP A 124 15.64 18.18 -1.80
N ARG A 125 16.25 17.05 -2.18
CA ARG A 125 16.51 15.92 -1.29
C ARG A 125 17.98 15.58 -1.25
N GLN A 126 18.45 15.28 -0.04
CA GLN A 126 19.75 14.68 0.19
C GLN A 126 19.55 13.27 0.75
N ALA A 127 20.26 12.28 0.19
CA ALA A 127 20.06 10.86 0.51
C ALA A 127 20.50 10.53 1.94
N ALA A 128 21.70 10.96 2.34
CA ALA A 128 22.25 10.68 3.67
C ALA A 128 21.36 11.18 4.84
N PRO A 129 20.95 12.47 4.91
CA PRO A 129 20.08 12.92 6.01
C PRO A 129 18.69 12.29 5.95
N LEU A 130 18.16 11.99 4.76
CA LEU A 130 16.91 11.27 4.63
C LEU A 130 17.01 9.85 5.21
N ALA A 131 18.11 9.16 4.92
CA ALA A 131 18.35 7.81 5.39
C ALA A 131 18.47 7.75 6.91
N GLU A 132 19.20 8.68 7.53
CA GLU A 132 19.27 8.77 8.99
C GLU A 132 17.89 9.02 9.59
N HIS A 133 17.12 9.98 9.04
CA HIS A 133 15.78 10.25 9.56
C HIS A 133 14.83 9.05 9.43
N ILE A 134 14.86 8.34 8.30
CA ILE A 134 14.04 7.14 8.12
C ILE A 134 14.49 6.02 9.05
N ALA A 135 15.80 5.85 9.25
CA ALA A 135 16.34 4.87 10.20
C ALA A 135 15.87 5.15 11.64
N ASP A 136 15.93 6.41 12.09
CA ASP A 136 15.43 6.83 13.40
C ASP A 136 13.91 6.60 13.54
N ALA A 137 13.15 6.88 12.48
CA ALA A 137 11.71 6.64 12.44
C ALA A 137 11.38 5.13 12.51
N ILE A 138 12.18 4.28 11.86
CA ILE A 138 12.05 2.82 11.93
C ILE A 138 12.35 2.32 13.34
N GLU A 139 13.41 2.80 14.00
CA GLU A 139 13.72 2.44 15.38
C GLU A 139 12.64 2.89 16.36
N THR A 140 12.10 4.10 16.16
CA THR A 140 10.99 4.63 16.95
C THR A 140 9.73 3.79 16.78
N CYS A 141 9.44 3.37 15.54
CA CYS A 141 8.34 2.47 15.22
C CYS A 141 8.52 1.11 15.90
N ASP A 142 9.70 0.50 15.79
CA ASP A 142 10.05 -0.79 16.40
C ASP A 142 9.86 -0.77 17.92
N LEU A 143 10.32 0.30 18.58
CA LEU A 143 10.10 0.51 20.01
C LEU A 143 8.61 0.66 20.36
N ALA A 144 7.83 1.35 19.53
CA ALA A 144 6.39 1.52 19.74
C ALA A 144 5.62 0.20 19.55
N ILE A 145 6.00 -0.61 18.54
CA ILE A 145 5.46 -1.96 18.30
C ILE A 145 5.73 -2.85 19.51
N ALA A 146 6.97 -2.88 20.01
CA ALA A 146 7.34 -3.65 21.18
C ALA A 146 6.55 -3.22 22.44
N LYS A 147 6.39 -1.91 22.66
CA LYS A 147 5.58 -1.36 23.77
C LYS A 147 4.10 -1.71 23.69
N ALA A 148 3.58 -1.96 22.49
CA ALA A 148 2.20 -2.38 22.28
C ALA A 148 1.98 -3.89 22.56
N GLY A 149 3.01 -4.63 22.97
CA GLY A 149 2.92 -6.05 23.32
C GLY A 149 2.86 -6.99 22.12
N VAL A 150 3.29 -6.53 20.93
CA VAL A 150 3.43 -7.37 19.74
C VAL A 150 4.56 -8.37 19.95
N ALA A 151 4.38 -9.61 19.45
CA ALA A 151 5.40 -10.64 19.54
C ALA A 151 6.70 -10.20 18.84
N GLU A 152 7.86 -10.61 19.38
CA GLU A 152 9.16 -10.19 18.85
C GLU A 152 9.36 -10.59 17.38
N GLU A 153 8.89 -11.80 16.99
CA GLU A 153 8.95 -12.26 15.61
C GLU A 153 8.12 -11.38 14.68
N ASP A 154 6.88 -11.06 15.06
CA ASP A 154 6.00 -10.17 14.30
C ASP A 154 6.57 -8.74 14.21
N ALA A 155 7.19 -8.25 15.29
CA ALA A 155 7.85 -6.94 15.31
C ALA A 155 9.06 -6.92 14.36
N ARG A 156 9.89 -7.97 14.37
CA ARG A 156 11.02 -8.12 13.45
C ARG A 156 10.57 -8.19 12.00
N LEU A 157 9.52 -8.95 11.70
CA LEU A 157 8.93 -9.03 10.35
C LEU A 157 8.34 -7.68 9.90
N ALA A 158 7.67 -6.96 10.79
CA ALA A 158 7.17 -5.62 10.50
C ALA A 158 8.31 -4.64 10.20
N LYS A 159 9.38 -4.65 11.01
CA LYS A 159 10.58 -3.82 10.78
C LYS A 159 11.22 -4.13 9.43
N PHE A 160 11.38 -5.42 9.09
CA PHE A 160 11.92 -5.84 7.80
C PHE A 160 11.05 -5.32 6.64
N ALA A 161 9.74 -5.54 6.72
CA ALA A 161 8.80 -5.08 5.69
C ALA A 161 8.82 -3.54 5.51
N LEU A 162 8.97 -2.77 6.60
CA LEU A 162 9.10 -1.32 6.54
C LEU A 162 10.43 -0.90 5.89
N CYS A 163 11.53 -1.59 6.18
CA CYS A 163 12.83 -1.32 5.55
C CYS A 163 12.77 -1.57 4.03
N GLU A 164 12.25 -2.73 3.61
CA GLU A 164 12.07 -3.07 2.19
C GLU A 164 11.17 -2.06 1.47
N THR A 165 10.05 -1.69 2.10
CA THR A 165 9.11 -0.72 1.53
C THR A 165 9.76 0.66 1.37
N ALA A 166 10.53 1.10 2.37
CA ALA A 166 11.25 2.36 2.31
C ALA A 166 12.34 2.32 1.23
N ASP A 167 13.11 1.24 1.14
CA ASP A 167 14.16 1.09 0.12
C ASP A 167 13.59 1.09 -1.31
N ASP A 168 12.47 0.40 -1.56
CA ASP A 168 11.81 0.41 -2.87
C ASP A 168 11.25 1.80 -3.21
N LEU A 169 10.53 2.44 -2.28
CA LEU A 169 9.92 3.74 -2.56
C LEU A 169 10.95 4.85 -2.71
N VAL A 170 11.93 4.91 -1.81
CA VAL A 170 12.93 5.97 -1.76
C VAL A 170 14.00 5.75 -2.83
N GLY A 171 14.37 4.50 -3.12
CA GLY A 171 15.26 4.16 -4.22
C GLY A 171 14.70 4.55 -5.59
N ASN A 172 13.37 4.54 -5.75
CA ASN A 172 12.69 4.95 -6.99
C ASN A 172 12.42 6.47 -7.11
N LEU A 173 12.89 7.30 -6.16
CA LEU A 173 12.77 8.75 -6.26
C LEU A 173 13.74 9.35 -7.30
N PRO A 174 13.44 10.54 -7.85
CA PRO A 174 14.35 11.23 -8.76
C PRO A 174 15.56 11.79 -7.98
N TRP A 175 16.67 11.07 -8.01
CA TRP A 175 17.93 11.45 -7.40
C TRP A 175 18.87 12.17 -8.38
N PRO A 176 19.78 13.04 -7.91
CA PRO A 176 20.83 13.63 -8.75
C PRO A 176 21.75 12.59 -9.39
N SER A 177 22.01 11.48 -8.68
CA SER A 177 22.72 10.32 -9.19
C SER A 177 21.90 9.06 -8.94
N LYS A 178 21.97 8.10 -9.87
CA LYS A 178 21.26 6.81 -9.75
C LYS A 178 21.67 6.01 -8.51
N ASP A 179 22.90 6.22 -8.04
CA ASP A 179 23.46 5.46 -6.92
C ASP A 179 23.37 6.22 -5.59
N SER A 180 22.73 7.39 -5.56
CA SER A 180 22.62 8.22 -4.36
C SER A 180 21.98 7.50 -3.18
N TRP A 181 20.96 6.66 -3.43
CA TRP A 181 20.29 5.91 -2.37
C TRP A 181 20.93 4.54 -2.08
N LEU A 182 21.61 3.92 -3.04
CA LEU A 182 22.11 2.54 -2.91
C LEU A 182 23.03 2.33 -1.69
N GLN A 183 23.82 3.33 -1.34
CA GLN A 183 24.73 3.27 -0.19
C GLN A 183 24.01 3.38 1.17
N HIS A 184 22.72 3.67 1.15
CA HIS A 184 21.89 3.96 2.32
C HIS A 184 20.75 2.95 2.51
N SER A 185 20.83 1.75 1.91
CA SER A 185 19.81 0.72 2.08
C SER A 185 19.58 0.42 3.57
N LEU A 186 18.31 0.52 3.96
CA LEU A 186 17.85 0.29 5.32
C LEU A 186 17.84 -1.19 5.66
N VAL A 187 17.53 -2.04 4.68
CA VAL A 187 17.57 -3.49 4.82
C VAL A 187 19.01 -3.94 5.08
N ALA A 188 19.97 -3.46 4.28
CA ALA A 188 21.40 -3.74 4.50
C ALA A 188 21.88 -3.23 5.88
N ARG A 189 21.42 -2.04 6.29
CA ARG A 189 21.76 -1.42 7.59
C ARG A 189 21.26 -2.25 8.77
N PHE A 190 20.01 -2.70 8.76
CA PHE A 190 19.38 -3.34 9.93
C PHE A 190 19.44 -4.87 9.93
N PHE A 191 19.59 -5.51 8.75
CA PHE A 191 19.49 -6.96 8.60
C PHE A 191 20.72 -7.61 7.97
N HIS A 192 21.72 -6.83 7.50
CA HIS A 192 22.99 -7.32 6.95
C HIS A 192 22.84 -8.40 5.85
N THR A 193 21.78 -8.29 5.04
CA THR A 193 21.52 -9.16 3.89
C THR A 193 22.18 -8.66 2.62
#